data_AF-A0A0N4X157-F1
#
_entry.id   AF-A0A0N4X157-F1
#
_cell.length_a   1.000
_cell.length_b   1.000
_cell.length_c   1.000
_cell.angle_alpha   90.00
_cell.angle_beta   90.00
_cell.angle_gamma   90.00
#
_symmetry.space_group_name_H-M   'P 1'
#
loop_
_entity.id
_entity.type
_entity.pdbx_description
1 polymer ?
#
loop_
_entity_poly.entity_id
_entity_poly.type
_entity_poly.pdbx_seq_one_letter_code
_entity_poly.pdbx_strand_id
1 'polypeptide(L)'
;MLGTISVIYLLIFNGSRLIECGVNLNFSDLTSPNYVHNFSWNFPALTGMLTMSYFLHNAIITMLRNQRNPENNVRDLSIGYGLVAFSYTFVAFSFYAAFPLSRTCIGDNLLNNFHANSPMSAVARVLIFFQLLTILPLIMYFIRSQISCAMFGAPWPGRVRVLILNSTIVCIGVLTAIFFPNIGSIIRYFGALSGLMYAYALPCMVDMRIAHRTGKLTPLKIAICVTIMVFGAANLVAQFFIK
;
A
#
# COMPACT_ATOMS: atom_id res chain seq x y z
N MET A 1 -9.86 -4.46 -16.70
CA MET A 1 -8.94 -5.43 -17.34
C MET A 1 -7.51 -4.89 -17.47
N LEU A 2 -7.30 -3.62 -17.89
CA LEU A 2 -5.97 -2.98 -17.98
C LEU A 2 -5.11 -3.15 -16.71
N GLY A 3 -5.68 -3.02 -15.52
CA GLY A 3 -4.96 -3.24 -14.27
C GLY A 3 -4.40 -4.67 -14.13
N THR A 4 -5.20 -5.69 -14.45
CA THR A 4 -4.77 -7.09 -14.40
C THR A 4 -3.65 -7.38 -15.40
N ILE A 5 -3.76 -6.86 -16.61
CA ILE A 5 -2.73 -7.00 -17.66
C ILE A 5 -1.41 -6.37 -17.19
N SER A 6 -1.48 -5.17 -16.59
CA SER A 6 -0.31 -4.46 -16.08
C SER A 6 0.38 -5.23 -14.96
N VAL A 7 -0.37 -5.80 -14.02
CA VAL A 7 0.19 -6.60 -12.92
C VAL A 7 0.82 -7.90 -13.44
N ILE A 8 0.15 -8.62 -14.33
CA ILE A 8 0.71 -9.84 -14.95
C ILE A 8 2.01 -9.52 -15.70
N TYR A 9 2.02 -8.43 -16.47
CA TYR A 9 3.21 -7.97 -17.18
C TYR A 9 4.36 -7.68 -16.21
N LEU A 10 4.10 -7.00 -15.10
CA LEU A 10 5.12 -6.71 -14.07
C LEU A 10 5.66 -7.98 -13.40
N LEU A 11 4.81 -8.98 -13.14
CA LEU A 11 5.24 -10.26 -12.57
C LEU A 11 6.16 -11.01 -13.54
N ILE A 12 5.77 -11.09 -14.81
CA ILE A 12 6.59 -11.73 -15.87
C ILE A 12 7.90 -10.94 -16.06
N PHE A 13 7.84 -9.61 -16.06
CA PHE A 13 9.01 -8.74 -16.17
C PHE A 13 10.02 -8.98 -15.06
N ASN A 14 9.59 -9.02 -13.80
CA ASN A 14 10.50 -9.29 -12.68
C ASN A 14 11.05 -10.72 -12.74
N GLY A 15 10.21 -11.69 -13.08
CA GLY A 15 10.64 -13.09 -13.24
C GLY A 15 11.70 -13.26 -14.33
N SER A 16 11.52 -12.63 -15.50
CA SER A 16 12.49 -12.72 -16.59
C SER A 16 13.81 -12.05 -16.22
N ARG A 17 13.76 -10.92 -15.49
CA ARG A 17 14.97 -10.23 -15.03
C ARG A 17 15.76 -11.03 -14.00
N LEU A 18 15.09 -11.74 -13.11
CA LEU A 18 15.76 -12.65 -12.18
C LEU A 18 16.51 -13.78 -12.93
N ILE A 19 15.91 -14.31 -14.00
CA ILE A 19 16.54 -15.35 -14.82
C ILE A 19 17.74 -14.79 -15.59
N GLU A 20 17.62 -13.60 -16.18
CA GLU A 20 18.70 -12.96 -16.95
C GLU A 20 19.88 -12.49 -16.08
N CYS A 21 19.60 -11.89 -14.92
CA CYS A 21 20.61 -11.27 -14.06
C CYS A 21 21.17 -12.23 -12.98
N GLY A 22 20.53 -13.37 -12.75
CA GLY A 22 20.89 -14.32 -11.70
C GLY A 22 20.62 -13.79 -10.29
N VAL A 23 21.10 -14.53 -9.29
CA VAL A 23 20.98 -14.17 -7.87
C VAL A 23 22.29 -13.55 -7.41
N ASN A 24 22.28 -12.25 -7.15
CA ASN A 24 23.44 -11.46 -6.75
C ASN A 24 23.40 -11.17 -5.24
N LEU A 25 23.34 -12.20 -4.39
CA LEU A 25 23.25 -12.06 -2.92
C LEU A 25 24.52 -12.55 -2.23
N ASN A 26 25.24 -11.66 -1.54
CA ASN A 26 26.34 -12.03 -0.66
C ASN A 26 26.01 -11.68 0.79
N PHE A 27 26.13 -12.66 1.69
CA PHE A 27 25.88 -12.49 3.13
C PHE A 27 27.15 -12.48 3.97
N SER A 28 28.29 -12.86 3.40
CA SER A 28 29.54 -13.12 4.13
C SER A 28 30.58 -12.02 3.94
N ASP A 29 30.61 -11.39 2.77
CA ASP A 29 31.65 -10.41 2.42
C ASP A 29 31.13 -8.98 2.52
N LEU A 30 31.48 -8.30 3.62
CA LEU A 30 31.13 -6.92 3.92
C LEU A 30 31.70 -5.91 2.93
N THR A 31 32.75 -6.27 2.19
CA THR A 31 33.40 -5.37 1.22
C THR A 31 32.79 -5.46 -0.17
N SER A 32 31.99 -6.51 -0.42
CA SER A 32 31.34 -6.67 -1.71
C SER A 32 30.18 -5.67 -1.88
N PRO A 33 30.02 -5.05 -3.06
CA PRO A 33 28.82 -4.25 -3.36
C PRO A 33 27.53 -5.09 -3.30
N ASN A 34 27.70 -6.42 -3.31
CA ASN A 34 26.64 -7.41 -3.19
C ASN A 34 26.27 -7.80 -1.75
N TYR A 35 26.83 -7.12 -0.74
CA TYR A 35 26.53 -7.38 0.66
C TYR A 35 25.08 -7.03 1.04
N VAL A 36 24.45 -7.92 1.81
CA VAL A 36 23.10 -7.77 2.35
C VAL A 36 23.16 -7.73 3.88
N HIS A 37 22.63 -6.66 4.46
CA HIS A 37 22.47 -6.56 5.91
C HIS A 37 21.27 -7.41 6.34
N ASN A 38 21.49 -8.34 7.27
CA ASN A 38 20.42 -9.18 7.82
C ASN A 38 19.35 -8.38 8.58
N PHE A 39 19.73 -7.24 9.16
CA PHE A 39 18.82 -6.36 9.90
C PHE A 39 19.14 -4.89 9.65
N SER A 40 18.09 -4.07 9.54
CA SER A 40 18.20 -2.63 9.37
C SER A 40 17.23 -1.93 10.32
N TRP A 41 17.71 -0.86 10.97
CA TRP A 41 16.89 0.01 11.82
C TRP A 41 15.82 0.77 11.03
N ASN A 42 15.92 0.81 9.71
CA ASN A 42 14.91 1.41 8.84
C ASN A 42 13.72 0.47 8.56
N PHE A 43 13.63 -0.70 9.22
CA PHE A 43 12.52 -1.64 9.05
C PHE A 43 11.13 -0.99 9.22
N PRO A 44 10.89 0.04 10.05
CA PRO A 44 9.54 0.57 10.16
C PRO A 44 9.09 1.33 8.90
N ALA A 45 10.00 1.80 8.04
CA ALA A 45 9.62 2.34 6.74
C ALA A 45 8.87 1.29 5.90
N LEU A 46 9.28 0.02 5.99
CA LEU A 46 8.60 -1.10 5.36
C LEU A 46 7.24 -1.36 6.00
N THR A 47 7.12 -1.33 7.32
CA THR A 47 5.83 -1.57 8.00
C THR A 47 4.79 -0.52 7.63
N GLY A 48 5.18 0.75 7.52
CA GLY A 48 4.31 1.83 7.03
C GLY A 48 3.85 1.58 5.60
N MET A 49 4.77 1.20 4.71
CA MET A 49 4.46 0.89 3.31
C MET A 49 3.51 -0.31 3.19
N LEU A 50 3.80 -1.41 3.88
CA LEU A 50 2.96 -2.62 3.88
C LEU A 50 1.56 -2.34 4.41
N THR A 51 1.42 -1.46 5.40
CA THR A 51 0.10 -1.07 5.92
C THR A 51 -0.76 -0.43 4.84
N MET A 52 -0.16 0.40 3.98
CA MET A 52 -0.83 0.97 2.81
C MET A 52 -1.13 -0.09 1.73
N SER A 53 -0.18 -1.00 1.47
CA SER A 53 -0.33 -2.05 0.45
C SER A 53 -1.45 -3.04 0.78
N TYR A 54 -1.64 -3.36 2.06
CA TYR A 54 -2.73 -4.23 2.53
C TYR A 54 -4.00 -3.47 2.92
N PHE A 55 -4.16 -2.24 2.44
CA PHE A 55 -5.26 -1.38 2.83
C PHE A 55 -6.53 -1.64 2.00
N LEU A 56 -7.35 -2.61 2.42
CA LEU A 56 -8.68 -2.87 1.85
C LEU A 56 -9.84 -2.63 2.84
N HIS A 57 -9.53 -2.27 4.08
CA HIS A 57 -10.46 -2.17 5.20
C HIS A 57 -11.68 -1.27 4.93
N ASN A 58 -11.51 -0.18 4.16
CA ASN A 58 -12.60 0.76 3.88
C ASN A 58 -13.62 0.25 2.85
N ALA A 59 -13.24 -0.70 1.99
CA ALA A 59 -14.09 -1.22 0.91
C ALA A 59 -14.48 -2.69 1.11
N ILE A 60 -13.95 -3.35 2.14
CA ILE A 60 -14.15 -4.78 2.36
C ILE A 60 -15.63 -5.13 2.58
N ILE A 61 -16.36 -4.32 3.35
CA ILE A 61 -17.76 -4.59 3.68
C ILE A 61 -18.64 -4.50 2.44
N THR A 62 -18.43 -3.46 1.61
CA THR A 62 -19.20 -3.29 0.36
C THR A 62 -18.85 -4.37 -0.66
N MET A 63 -17.59 -4.82 -0.71
CA MET A 63 -17.16 -5.92 -1.57
C MET A 63 -17.79 -7.25 -1.15
N LEU A 64 -17.70 -7.61 0.13
CA LEU A 64 -18.21 -8.89 0.65
C LEU A 64 -19.75 -8.96 0.65
N ARG A 65 -20.45 -7.82 0.70
CA ARG A 65 -21.92 -7.79 0.61
C ARG A 65 -22.46 -8.34 -0.71
N ASN A 66 -21.67 -8.27 -1.78
CA ASN A 66 -22.07 -8.71 -3.12
C ASN A 66 -21.68 -10.16 -3.44
N GLN A 67 -21.13 -10.91 -2.47
CA GLN A 67 -20.78 -12.32 -2.67
C GLN A 67 -22.03 -13.19 -2.81
N ARG A 68 -21.99 -14.15 -3.75
CA ARG A 68 -23.05 -15.13 -3.97
C ARG A 68 -23.17 -16.12 -2.80
N ASN A 69 -22.05 -16.45 -2.16
CA ASN A 69 -21.90 -17.49 -1.13
C ASN A 69 -21.23 -16.90 0.13
N PRO A 70 -21.96 -16.10 0.93
CA PRO A 70 -21.39 -15.29 2.03
C PRO A 70 -20.78 -16.12 3.17
N GLU A 71 -21.12 -17.40 3.31
CA GLU A 71 -20.53 -18.33 4.28
C GLU A 71 -19.03 -18.56 4.03
N ASN A 72 -18.58 -18.37 2.80
CA ASN A 72 -17.18 -18.54 2.42
C ASN A 72 -16.36 -17.25 2.52
N ASN A 73 -16.94 -16.13 2.96
CA ASN A 73 -16.29 -14.82 2.98
C ASN A 73 -14.93 -14.82 3.70
N VAL A 74 -14.83 -15.49 4.85
CA VAL A 74 -13.57 -15.53 5.63
C VAL A 74 -12.48 -16.31 4.89
N ARG A 75 -12.86 -17.45 4.27
CA ARG A 75 -11.95 -18.26 3.47
C ARG A 75 -11.45 -17.47 2.26
N ASP A 76 -12.38 -16.91 1.49
CA ASP A 76 -12.07 -16.19 0.25
C ASP A 76 -11.20 -14.96 0.52
N LEU A 77 -11.48 -14.23 1.61
CA LEU A 77 -10.67 -13.11 2.06
C LEU A 77 -9.25 -13.55 2.44
N SER A 78 -9.13 -14.64 3.20
CA SER A 78 -7.83 -15.16 3.64
C SER A 78 -6.97 -15.62 2.47
N ILE A 79 -7.57 -16.33 1.50
CA ILE A 79 -6.91 -16.72 0.24
C ILE A 79 -6.48 -15.47 -0.53
N GLY A 80 -7.35 -14.46 -0.62
CA GLY A 80 -7.03 -13.19 -1.27
C GLY A 80 -5.80 -12.50 -0.68
N TYR A 81 -5.76 -12.32 0.64
CA TYR A 81 -4.59 -11.74 1.32
C TYR A 81 -3.34 -12.61 1.17
N GLY A 82 -3.48 -13.94 1.20
CA GLY A 82 -2.37 -14.88 0.96
C GLY A 82 -1.75 -14.73 -0.43
N LEU A 83 -2.59 -14.64 -1.47
CA LEU A 83 -2.13 -14.41 -2.85
C LEU A 83 -1.48 -13.04 -3.01
N VAL A 84 -2.03 -12.00 -2.40
CA VAL A 84 -1.44 -10.66 -2.38
C VAL A 84 -0.06 -10.71 -1.70
N ALA A 85 0.06 -11.36 -0.55
CA ALA A 85 1.34 -11.51 0.14
C ALA A 85 2.38 -12.28 -0.67
N PHE A 86 1.97 -13.36 -1.34
CA PHE A 86 2.85 -14.09 -2.24
C PHE A 86 3.34 -13.20 -3.39
N SER A 87 2.45 -12.47 -4.06
CA SER A 87 2.82 -11.60 -5.19
C SER A 87 3.75 -10.46 -4.79
N TYR A 88 3.51 -9.80 -3.65
CA TYR A 88 4.39 -8.75 -3.14
C TYR A 88 5.76 -9.30 -2.76
N THR A 89 5.78 -10.44 -2.05
CA THR A 89 7.04 -11.09 -1.66
C THR A 89 7.82 -11.55 -2.89
N PHE A 90 7.15 -12.10 -3.90
CA PHE A 90 7.77 -12.54 -5.14
C PHE A 90 8.44 -11.37 -5.87
N VAL A 91 7.74 -10.25 -6.08
CA VAL A 91 8.31 -9.07 -6.74
C VAL A 91 9.46 -8.48 -5.93
N ALA A 92 9.26 -8.30 -4.62
CA ALA A 92 10.29 -7.74 -3.74
C ALA A 92 11.55 -8.61 -3.72
N PHE A 93 11.41 -9.93 -3.54
CA PHE A 93 12.52 -10.86 -3.50
C PHE A 93 13.23 -10.97 -4.84
N SER A 94 12.50 -11.19 -5.93
CA SER A 94 13.10 -11.34 -7.27
C SER A 94 13.89 -10.11 -7.68
N PHE A 95 13.33 -8.91 -7.46
CA PHE A 95 14.03 -7.67 -7.78
C PHE A 95 15.25 -7.45 -6.87
N TYR A 96 15.08 -7.64 -5.55
CA TYR A 96 16.16 -7.42 -4.57
C TYR A 96 17.34 -8.40 -4.78
N ALA A 97 17.03 -9.65 -5.11
CA ALA A 97 18.03 -10.69 -5.38
C ALA A 97 18.74 -10.48 -6.73
N ALA A 98 18.04 -10.03 -7.76
CA ALA A 98 18.61 -9.81 -9.08
C ALA A 98 19.44 -8.52 -9.20
N PHE A 99 19.28 -7.57 -8.26
CA PHE A 99 19.87 -6.25 -8.35
C PHE A 99 21.42 -6.30 -8.33
N PRO A 100 22.11 -5.80 -9.38
CA PRO A 100 23.55 -5.98 -9.54
C PRO A 100 24.40 -4.91 -8.83
N LEU A 101 23.78 -3.86 -8.29
CA LEU A 101 24.44 -2.73 -7.64
C LEU A 101 24.20 -2.75 -6.12
N SER A 102 24.82 -1.81 -5.40
CA SER A 102 24.52 -1.61 -3.97
C SER A 102 23.03 -1.34 -3.74
N ARG A 103 22.45 -1.92 -2.68
CA ARG A 103 21.00 -1.84 -2.37
C ARG A 103 20.58 -0.44 -1.95
N THR A 104 21.54 0.42 -1.60
CA THR A 104 21.31 1.84 -1.36
C THR A 104 20.89 2.59 -2.62
N CYS A 105 21.16 2.04 -3.81
CA CYS A 105 20.77 2.64 -5.09
C CYS A 105 19.35 2.27 -5.54
N ILE A 106 18.65 1.40 -4.80
CA ILE A 106 17.29 1.00 -5.14
C ILE A 106 16.36 2.19 -4.89
N GLY A 107 15.82 2.76 -5.97
CA GLY A 107 14.79 3.79 -5.90
C GLY A 107 13.43 3.23 -5.48
N ASP A 108 12.62 4.06 -4.81
CA ASP A 108 11.27 3.71 -4.31
C ASP A 108 10.34 3.14 -5.39
N ASN A 109 10.47 3.63 -6.63
CA ASN A 109 9.74 3.11 -7.77
C ASN A 109 10.61 2.10 -8.51
N LEU A 110 10.16 0.85 -8.56
CA LEU A 110 10.78 -0.24 -9.30
C LEU A 110 11.28 0.18 -10.69
N LEU A 111 10.43 0.85 -11.47
CA LEU A 111 10.73 1.20 -12.86
C LEU A 111 11.77 2.31 -13.00
N ASN A 112 12.01 3.11 -11.96
CA ASN A 112 13.06 4.13 -11.97
C ASN A 112 14.48 3.54 -11.91
N ASN A 113 14.60 2.28 -11.49
CA ASN A 113 15.88 1.56 -11.48
C ASN A 113 16.28 1.03 -12.88
N PHE A 114 15.41 1.16 -13.87
CA PHE A 114 15.67 0.74 -15.25
C PHE A 114 15.83 1.93 -16.16
N HIS A 115 16.72 1.78 -17.14
CA HIS A 115 16.95 2.81 -18.16
C HIS A 115 15.68 3.04 -18.98
N ALA A 116 15.36 4.32 -19.27
CA ALA A 116 14.14 4.69 -19.98
C ALA A 116 14.05 4.09 -21.40
N ASN A 117 15.21 3.81 -22.02
CA ASN A 117 15.30 3.22 -23.37
C ASN A 117 15.11 1.70 -23.40
N SER A 118 14.98 1.02 -22.25
CA SER A 118 14.72 -0.42 -22.23
C SER A 118 13.29 -0.68 -22.71
N PRO A 119 13.09 -1.45 -23.80
CA PRO A 119 11.76 -1.65 -24.40
C PRO A 119 10.77 -2.28 -23.40
N MET A 120 11.25 -3.17 -22.54
CA MET A 120 10.42 -3.85 -21.54
C MET A 120 9.97 -2.91 -20.42
N SER A 121 10.86 -2.01 -19.97
CA SER A 121 10.51 -0.96 -18.99
C SER A 121 9.56 0.06 -19.60
N ALA A 122 9.77 0.45 -20.87
CA ALA A 122 8.90 1.39 -21.58
C ALA A 122 7.47 0.84 -21.71
N VAL A 123 7.32 -0.44 -22.10
CA VAL A 123 6.00 -1.10 -22.16
C VAL A 123 5.34 -1.14 -20.78
N ALA A 124 6.07 -1.50 -19.72
CA ALA A 124 5.53 -1.46 -18.35
C ALA A 124 5.02 -0.06 -17.99
N ARG A 125 5.80 0.99 -18.27
CA ARG A 125 5.43 2.39 -17.99
C ARG A 125 4.16 2.80 -18.73
N VAL A 126 4.02 2.43 -20.00
CA VAL A 126 2.82 2.73 -20.81
C VAL A 126 1.58 1.99 -20.28
N LEU A 127 1.71 0.71 -19.94
CA LEU A 127 0.61 -0.08 -19.37
C LEU A 127 0.12 0.52 -18.05
N ILE A 128 1.05 0.84 -17.13
CA ILE A 128 0.73 1.48 -15.85
C ILE A 128 0.15 2.89 -16.07
N PHE A 129 0.63 3.64 -17.05
CA PHE A 129 0.07 4.96 -17.39
C PHE A 129 -1.42 4.86 -17.75
N PHE A 130 -1.79 3.95 -18.66
CA PHE A 130 -3.19 3.73 -19.01
C PHE A 130 -4.02 3.18 -17.84
N GLN A 131 -3.44 2.31 -17.01
CA GLN A 131 -4.08 1.85 -15.78
C GLN A 131 -4.36 3.04 -14.84
N LEU A 132 -3.39 3.91 -14.57
CA LEU A 132 -3.56 5.05 -13.67
C LEU A 132 -4.54 6.08 -14.23
N LEU A 133 -4.51 6.32 -15.55
CA LEU A 133 -5.45 7.22 -16.22
C LEU A 133 -6.91 6.78 -16.06
N THR A 134 -7.17 5.47 -16.04
CA THR A 134 -8.53 4.94 -15.84
C THR A 134 -8.95 4.87 -14.37
N ILE A 135 -8.00 4.66 -13.45
CA ILE A 135 -8.29 4.55 -12.01
C ILE A 135 -8.44 5.94 -11.36
N LEU A 136 -7.66 6.92 -11.81
CA LEU A 136 -7.61 8.25 -11.20
C LEU A 136 -9.00 8.94 -11.10
N PRO A 137 -9.85 8.97 -12.16
CA PRO A 137 -11.19 9.56 -12.06
C PRO A 137 -12.08 8.87 -11.02
N LEU A 138 -11.96 7.55 -10.89
CA LEU A 138 -12.73 6.77 -9.92
C LEU A 138 -12.34 7.14 -8.49
N ILE A 139 -11.03 7.22 -8.20
CA ILE A 139 -10.51 7.63 -6.89
C ILE A 139 -10.90 9.08 -6.58
N MET A 140 -10.74 9.99 -7.54
CA MET A 140 -11.16 11.39 -7.34
C MET A 140 -12.66 11.48 -7.03
N TYR A 141 -13.50 10.71 -7.72
CA TYR A 141 -14.93 10.66 -7.43
C TYR A 141 -15.21 10.18 -5.99
N PHE A 142 -14.54 9.10 -5.55
CA PHE A 142 -14.69 8.59 -4.18
C PHE A 142 -14.28 9.62 -3.12
N ILE A 143 -13.10 10.23 -3.26
CA ILE A 143 -12.60 11.25 -2.33
C ILE A 143 -13.57 12.45 -2.29
N ARG A 144 -13.96 12.95 -3.47
CA ARG A 144 -14.91 14.06 -3.59
C ARG A 144 -16.24 13.75 -2.91
N SER A 145 -16.79 12.55 -3.12
CA SER A 145 -18.05 12.15 -2.53
C SER A 145 -17.97 12.04 -1.01
N GLN A 146 -16.88 11.47 -0.47
CA GLN A 146 -16.64 11.34 0.96
C GLN A 146 -16.56 12.73 1.64
N ILE A 147 -15.75 13.64 1.08
CA ILE A 147 -15.60 14.99 1.62
C ILE A 147 -16.90 15.79 1.49
N SER A 148 -17.60 15.66 0.37
CA SER A 148 -18.88 16.38 0.15
C SER A 148 -19.94 15.94 1.15
N CYS A 149 -20.06 14.63 1.41
CA CYS A 149 -20.96 14.11 2.44
C CYS A 149 -20.56 14.58 3.84
N ALA A 150 -19.26 14.56 4.16
CA ALA A 150 -18.77 14.97 5.48
C ALA A 150 -18.99 16.47 5.77
N MET A 151 -18.78 17.34 4.77
CA MET A 151 -18.91 18.79 4.94
C MET A 151 -20.33 19.32 4.73
N PHE A 152 -21.09 18.75 3.80
CA PHE A 152 -22.35 19.32 3.34
C PHE A 152 -23.56 18.37 3.50
N GLY A 153 -23.37 17.18 4.07
CA GLY A 153 -24.44 16.20 4.30
C GLY A 153 -25.02 15.57 3.03
N ALA A 154 -24.51 15.93 1.84
CA ALA A 154 -24.99 15.43 0.56
C ALA A 154 -23.81 15.06 -0.36
N PRO A 155 -23.91 13.97 -1.14
CA PRO A 155 -22.87 13.58 -2.11
C PRO A 155 -22.63 14.61 -3.22
N TRP A 156 -23.65 15.44 -3.49
CA TRP A 156 -23.62 16.47 -4.52
C TRP A 156 -24.21 17.80 -4.00
N PRO A 157 -23.39 18.66 -3.38
CA PRO A 157 -23.86 19.90 -2.77
C PRO A 157 -24.04 21.07 -3.77
N GLY A 158 -23.71 20.88 -5.05
CA GLY A 158 -23.85 21.88 -6.11
C GLY A 158 -22.60 22.03 -7.01
N ARG A 159 -22.78 22.55 -8.24
CA ARG A 159 -21.74 22.60 -9.27
C ARG A 159 -20.49 23.39 -8.85
N VAL A 160 -20.67 24.58 -8.28
CA VAL A 160 -19.55 25.47 -7.89
C VAL A 160 -18.71 24.85 -6.78
N ARG A 161 -19.34 24.32 -5.74
CA ARG A 161 -18.65 23.67 -4.60
C ARG A 161 -17.87 22.44 -5.04
N VAL A 162 -18.46 21.63 -5.92
CA VAL A 162 -17.79 20.47 -6.49
C VAL A 162 -16.59 20.87 -7.35
N LEU A 163 -16.73 21.92 -8.18
CA LEU A 163 -15.63 22.40 -9.01
C LEU A 163 -14.45 22.88 -8.16
N ILE A 164 -14.73 23.69 -7.11
CA ILE A 164 -13.70 24.15 -6.16
C ILE A 164 -13.00 22.94 -5.53
N LEU A 165 -13.75 21.96 -5.02
CA LEU A 165 -13.18 20.78 -4.38
C LEU A 165 -12.26 19.99 -5.32
N ASN A 166 -12.71 19.73 -6.55
CA ASN A 166 -11.93 19.02 -7.55
C ASN A 166 -10.65 19.79 -7.92
N SER A 167 -10.77 21.10 -8.14
CA SER A 167 -9.61 21.96 -8.42
C SER A 167 -8.62 21.95 -7.27
N THR A 168 -9.08 22.01 -6.01
CA THR A 168 -8.21 21.90 -4.83
C THR A 168 -7.50 20.56 -4.76
N ILE A 169 -8.21 19.44 -4.95
CA ILE A 169 -7.62 18.09 -4.91
C ILE A 169 -6.53 17.94 -5.98
N VAL A 170 -6.82 18.35 -7.22
CA VAL A 170 -5.85 18.29 -8.33
C VAL A 170 -4.66 19.19 -8.06
N CYS A 171 -4.89 20.41 -7.56
CA CYS A 171 -3.82 21.36 -7.24
C CYS A 171 -2.87 20.79 -6.17
N ILE A 172 -3.40 20.21 -5.08
CA ILE A 172 -2.59 19.55 -4.05
C ILE A 172 -1.76 18.40 -4.66
N GLY A 173 -2.35 17.60 -5.56
CA GLY A 173 -1.64 16.53 -6.26
C GLY A 173 -0.48 17.04 -7.12
N VAL A 174 -0.71 18.10 -7.90
CA VAL A 174 0.31 18.74 -8.75
C VAL A 174 1.42 19.37 -7.90
N LEU A 175 1.06 20.10 -6.83
CA LEU A 175 2.04 20.70 -5.92
C LEU A 175 2.92 19.62 -5.26
N THR A 176 2.32 18.51 -4.83
CA THR A 176 3.07 17.38 -4.26
C THR A 176 4.03 16.78 -5.29
N ALA A 177 3.60 16.63 -6.54
CA ALA A 177 4.45 16.10 -7.61
C ALA A 177 5.64 17.01 -7.95
N ILE A 178 5.49 18.34 -7.82
CA ILE A 178 6.55 19.32 -8.09
C ILE A 178 7.53 19.43 -6.90
N PHE A 179 7.00 19.58 -5.68
CA PHE A 179 7.81 19.93 -4.51
C PHE A 179 8.31 18.72 -3.71
N PHE A 180 7.60 17.58 -3.75
CA PHE A 180 7.96 16.40 -2.95
C PHE A 180 7.69 15.08 -3.71
N PRO A 181 8.45 14.74 -4.77
CA PRO A 181 8.22 13.56 -5.60
C PRO A 181 8.72 12.23 -4.99
N ASN A 182 8.81 12.13 -3.65
CA ASN A 182 9.29 10.93 -2.95
C ASN A 182 8.14 9.98 -2.60
N ILE A 183 7.82 9.09 -3.54
CA ILE A 183 6.68 8.17 -3.45
C ILE A 183 6.75 7.29 -2.19
N GLY A 184 7.91 6.75 -1.84
CA GLY A 184 8.06 5.86 -0.68
C GLY A 184 7.83 6.57 0.65
N SER A 185 8.19 7.86 0.74
CA SER A 185 7.90 8.68 1.92
C SER A 185 6.41 8.97 2.04
N ILE A 186 5.75 9.36 0.95
CA ILE A 186 4.30 9.61 0.95
C ILE A 186 3.56 8.33 1.39
N ILE A 187 3.86 7.19 0.77
CA ILE A 187 3.16 5.93 1.06
C ILE A 187 3.38 5.50 2.51
N ARG A 188 4.61 5.58 3.07
CA ARG A 188 4.86 5.12 4.44
C ARG A 188 4.11 5.95 5.49
N TYR A 189 4.07 7.28 5.34
CA TYR A 189 3.40 8.16 6.29
C TYR A 189 1.88 8.03 6.22
N PHE A 190 1.31 8.09 5.00
CA PHE A 190 -0.12 7.90 4.82
C PHE A 190 -0.56 6.49 5.23
N GLY A 191 0.26 5.47 4.95
CA GLY A 191 0.01 4.09 5.34
C GLY A 191 0.00 3.90 6.86
N ALA A 192 1.00 4.42 7.56
CA ALA A 192 1.05 4.35 9.01
C ALA A 192 -0.10 5.11 9.69
N LEU A 193 -0.44 6.32 9.21
CA LEU A 193 -1.52 7.13 9.76
C LEU A 193 -2.91 6.51 9.52
N SER A 194 -3.22 6.20 8.27
CA SER A 194 -4.51 5.60 7.91
C SER A 194 -4.66 4.20 8.49
N GLY A 195 -3.58 3.43 8.55
CA GLY A 195 -3.52 2.13 9.20
C GLY A 195 -3.84 2.21 10.69
N LEU A 196 -3.20 3.12 11.42
CA LEU A 196 -3.51 3.35 12.84
C LEU A 196 -5.01 3.53 13.06
N MET A 197 -5.64 4.39 12.25
CA MET A 197 -7.06 4.69 12.39
C MET A 197 -7.95 3.51 11.98
N TYR A 198 -7.82 3.02 10.74
CA TYR A 198 -8.78 2.12 10.11
C TYR A 198 -8.44 0.63 10.25
N ALA A 199 -7.16 0.27 10.36
CA ALA A 199 -6.74 -1.12 10.45
C ALA A 199 -6.51 -1.57 11.90
N TYR A 200 -5.91 -0.72 12.74
CA TYR A 200 -5.56 -1.06 14.12
C TYR A 200 -6.61 -0.61 15.14
N ALA A 201 -6.93 0.69 15.19
CA ALA A 201 -7.76 1.26 16.26
C ALA A 201 -9.25 0.98 16.07
N LEU A 202 -9.84 1.39 14.94
CA LEU A 202 -11.30 1.34 14.76
C LEU A 202 -11.88 -0.08 14.89
N PRO A 203 -11.32 -1.13 14.26
CA PRO A 203 -11.84 -2.49 14.42
C PRO A 203 -11.75 -2.99 15.87
N CYS A 204 -10.62 -2.75 16.54
CA CYS A 204 -10.43 -3.14 17.94
C CYS A 204 -11.40 -2.43 18.88
N MET A 205 -11.59 -1.12 18.71
CA MET A 205 -12.53 -0.34 19.53
C MET A 205 -13.97 -0.80 19.33
N VAL A 206 -14.37 -1.06 18.09
CA VAL A 206 -15.72 -1.55 17.78
C VAL A 206 -15.94 -2.93 18.41
N ASP A 207 -15.00 -3.86 18.25
CA ASP A 207 -15.11 -5.21 18.80
C ASP A 207 -15.11 -5.23 20.34
N MET A 208 -14.27 -4.41 20.98
CA MET A 208 -14.31 -4.20 22.43
C MET A 208 -15.66 -3.63 22.89
N ARG A 209 -16.20 -2.63 22.18
CA ARG A 209 -17.49 -2.00 22.51
C ARG A 209 -18.65 -2.99 22.39
N ILE A 210 -18.63 -3.85 21.38
CA ILE A 210 -19.62 -4.92 21.19
C ILE A 210 -19.49 -5.97 22.31
N ALA A 211 -18.28 -6.39 22.64
CA ALA A 211 -18.03 -7.35 23.73
C ALA A 211 -18.50 -6.82 25.09
N HIS A 212 -18.28 -5.53 25.37
CA HIS A 212 -18.75 -4.88 26.59
C HIS A 212 -20.28 -4.84 26.66
N ARG A 213 -20.96 -4.46 25.56
CA ARG A 213 -22.43 -4.44 25.50
C ARG A 213 -23.07 -5.82 25.63
N THR A 214 -22.38 -6.87 25.21
CA THR A 214 -22.88 -8.26 25.29
C THR A 214 -22.48 -8.97 26.60
N GLY A 215 -21.77 -8.29 27.50
CA GLY A 215 -21.28 -8.86 28.76
C GLY A 215 -20.20 -9.94 28.61
N LYS A 216 -19.63 -10.11 27.40
CA LYS A 216 -18.62 -11.13 27.08
C LYS A 216 -17.19 -10.57 27.08
N LEU A 217 -16.96 -9.44 27.75
CA LEU A 217 -15.68 -8.77 27.75
C LEU A 217 -14.70 -9.50 28.66
N THR A 218 -13.74 -10.20 28.07
CA THR A 218 -12.65 -10.87 28.80
C THR A 218 -11.43 -9.94 28.90
N PRO A 219 -10.66 -10.01 30.00
CA PRO A 219 -9.43 -9.22 30.16
C PRO A 219 -8.39 -9.56 29.07
N LEU A 220 -8.34 -10.81 28.63
CA LEU A 220 -7.47 -11.24 27.52
C LEU A 220 -7.81 -10.50 26.22
N LYS A 221 -9.09 -10.34 25.90
CA LYS A 221 -9.53 -9.63 24.69
C LYS A 221 -9.13 -8.15 24.74
N ILE A 222 -9.26 -7.52 25.91
CA ILE A 222 -8.78 -6.15 26.13
C ILE A 222 -7.27 -6.06 25.88
N ALA A 223 -6.49 -6.96 26.48
CA ALA A 223 -5.04 -6.97 26.34
C ALA A 223 -4.60 -7.12 24.88
N ILE A 224 -5.22 -8.02 24.11
CA ILE A 224 -4.93 -8.21 22.68
C ILE A 224 -5.26 -6.94 21.88
N CYS A 225 -6.47 -6.39 22.04
CA CYS A 225 -6.89 -5.19 21.30
C CYS A 225 -6.00 -3.97 21.63
N VAL A 226 -5.66 -3.77 22.90
CA VAL A 226 -4.76 -2.68 23.32
C VAL A 226 -3.37 -2.87 22.72
N THR A 227 -2.85 -4.09 22.74
CA THR A 227 -1.54 -4.41 22.14
C THR A 227 -1.53 -4.07 20.64
N ILE A 228 -2.57 -4.44 19.90
CA ILE A 228 -2.72 -4.13 18.46
C ILE A 228 -2.74 -2.61 18.23
N MET A 229 -3.46 -1.85 19.05
CA MET A 229 -3.50 -0.39 18.96
C MET A 229 -2.14 0.25 19.27
N VAL A 230 -1.43 -0.25 20.28
CA VAL A 230 -0.08 0.20 20.62
C VAL A 230 0.90 -0.08 19.48
N PHE A 231 0.83 -1.25 18.83
CA PHE A 231 1.64 -1.54 17.64
C PHE A 231 1.35 -0.56 16.50
N GLY A 232 0.07 -0.23 16.25
CA GLY A 232 -0.29 0.78 15.25
C GLY A 232 0.29 2.16 15.58
N ALA A 233 0.22 2.57 16.85
CA ALA A 233 0.77 3.86 17.30
C ALA A 233 2.29 3.88 17.20
N ALA A 234 2.96 2.80 17.64
CA ALA A 234 4.39 2.63 17.52
C ALA A 234 4.85 2.66 16.05
N ASN A 235 4.10 2.05 15.12
CA ASN A 235 4.39 2.10 13.69
C ASN A 235 4.39 3.54 13.16
N LEU A 236 3.41 4.36 13.54
CA LEU A 236 3.33 5.78 13.16
C LEU A 236 4.47 6.59 13.77
N VAL A 237 4.72 6.44 15.07
CA VAL A 237 5.78 7.14 15.79
C VAL A 237 7.16 6.79 15.20
N ALA A 238 7.39 5.52 14.89
CA ALA A 238 8.64 5.04 14.31
C ALA A 238 8.94 5.69 12.94
N GLN A 239 7.93 6.06 12.15
CA GLN A 239 8.16 6.74 10.85
C GLN A 239 8.94 8.04 11.01
N PHE A 240 8.75 8.77 12.11
CA PHE A 240 9.44 10.05 12.36
C PHE A 240 10.90 9.89 12.78
N PHE A 241 11.28 8.71 13.27
CA PHE A 241 12.65 8.43 13.70
C PHE A 241 13.55 7.88 12.59
N ILE A 242 12.97 7.60 11.42
CA ILE A 242 13.67 6.99 10.28
C ILE A 242 13.92 8.05 9.22
N LYS A 243 15.11 8.00 8.63
CA LYS A 243 15.50 8.84 7.50
C LYS A 243 15.16 8.16 6.17
#